data_AF-A0A8E2JGX6-F1
#
_entry.id   AF-A0A8E2JGX6-F1
#
_cell.length_a   1.000
_cell.length_b   1.000
_cell.length_c   1.000
_cell.angle_alpha   90.00
_cell.angle_beta   90.00
_cell.angle_gamma   90.00
#
_symmetry.space_group_name_H-M   'P 1'
#
loop_
_entity.id
_entity.type
_entity.pdbx_description
1 polymer ?
#
loop_
_entity_poly.entity_id
_entity_poly.type
_entity_poly.pdbx_seq_one_letter_code
_entity_poly.pdbx_strand_id
1 'polypeptide(L)'
;MGKVDINSTDPYGEKPLSWASRNGHEAVVKLLLETGKVDVDSKDPVYGRMPLSWAARNGHEAVVKLLLETGKVDVESKDKHGRTPLSWAAENGNETVVKLLLETGKVDVESKD
;
A
#
# COMPACT_ATOMS: atom_id res chain seq x y z
N MET A 1 0.72 1.06 31.67
CA MET A 1 0.61 1.50 30.25
C MET A 1 0.11 0.32 29.43
N GLY A 2 -1.09 0.39 28.88
CA GLY A 2 -1.62 -0.68 28.04
C GLY A 2 -0.78 -0.80 26.77
N LYS A 3 -0.42 -2.02 26.37
CA LYS A 3 0.21 -2.27 25.07
C LYS A 3 -0.83 -1.96 24.00
N VAL A 4 -0.62 -0.91 23.22
CA VAL A 4 -1.39 -0.64 22.01
C VAL A 4 -0.91 -1.61 20.93
N ASP A 5 -1.84 -2.35 20.33
CA ASP A 5 -1.55 -3.17 19.15
C ASP A 5 -1.59 -2.27 17.91
N ILE A 6 -0.43 -2.07 17.29
CA ILE A 6 -0.28 -1.21 16.11
C ILE A 6 -1.00 -1.76 14.87
N ASN A 7 -1.37 -3.04 14.90
CA ASN A 7 -2.11 -3.72 13.84
C ASN A 7 -3.60 -3.87 14.16
N SER A 8 -4.09 -3.28 15.26
CA SER A 8 -5.52 -3.28 15.60
C SER A 8 -6.32 -2.62 14.48
N THR A 9 -7.48 -3.19 14.16
CA THR A 9 -8.35 -2.65 13.12
C THR A 9 -9.45 -1.78 13.69
N ASP A 10 -9.96 -0.85 12.88
CA ASP A 10 -11.22 -0.17 13.17
C ASP A 10 -12.44 -1.11 12.96
N PRO A 11 -13.69 -0.67 13.20
CA PRO A 11 -14.88 -1.49 12.96
C PRO A 11 -15.09 -1.93 11.50
N TYR A 12 -14.41 -1.31 10.54
CA TYR A 12 -14.42 -1.70 9.12
C TYR A 12 -13.28 -2.66 8.79
N GLY A 13 -12.47 -3.05 9.77
CA GLY A 13 -11.32 -3.93 9.60
C GLY A 13 -10.10 -3.24 8.98
N GLU A 14 -10.08 -1.92 8.90
CA GLU A 14 -8.96 -1.15 8.36
C GLU A 14 -7.88 -0.95 9.41
N LYS A 15 -6.61 -1.15 9.01
CA LYS A 15 -5.45 -0.94 9.88
C LYS A 15 -4.93 0.49 9.78
N PRO A 16 -4.24 1.01 10.81
CA PRO A 16 -3.65 2.35 10.80
C PRO A 16 -2.76 2.62 9.57
N LEU A 17 -1.97 1.63 9.14
CA LEU A 17 -1.12 1.77 7.96
C LEU A 17 -1.92 1.95 6.66
N SER A 18 -3.03 1.21 6.47
CA SER A 18 -3.90 1.38 5.30
C SER A 18 -4.51 2.77 5.27
N TRP A 19 -5.03 3.26 6.40
CA TRP A 19 -5.58 4.62 6.49
C TRP A 19 -4.54 5.70 6.20
N ALA A 20 -3.35 5.60 6.80
CA ALA A 20 -2.27 6.55 6.57
C ALA A 20 -1.82 6.52 5.10
N SER A 21 -1.74 5.34 4.50
CA SER A 21 -1.31 5.17 3.11
C SER A 21 -2.34 5.67 2.12
N ARG A 22 -3.63 5.42 2.38
CA ARG A 22 -4.75 5.90 1.56
C ARG A 22 -4.86 7.42 1.54
N ASN A 23 -4.51 8.10 2.63
CA ASN A 23 -4.60 9.56 2.73
C ASN A 23 -3.27 10.29 2.50
N GLY A 24 -2.19 9.56 2.18
CA GLY A 24 -0.89 10.18 1.89
C GLY A 24 -0.18 10.75 3.12
N HIS A 25 -0.48 10.26 4.33
CA HIS A 25 0.13 10.73 5.57
C HIS A 25 1.55 10.18 5.74
N GLU A 26 2.49 10.66 4.94
CA GLU A 26 3.89 10.21 4.87
C GLU A 26 4.56 10.08 6.25
N ALA A 27 4.49 11.13 7.08
CA ALA A 27 5.13 11.11 8.40
C ALA A 27 4.54 10.03 9.33
N VAL A 28 3.24 9.75 9.22
CA VAL A 28 2.59 8.69 10.00
C VAL A 28 2.98 7.31 9.46
N VAL A 29 3.00 7.14 8.14
CA VAL A 29 3.48 5.89 7.51
C VAL A 29 4.90 5.58 7.96
N LYS A 30 5.80 6.56 7.90
CA LYS A 30 7.19 6.41 8.36
C LYS A 30 7.26 5.98 9.83
N LEU A 31 6.55 6.67 10.73
CA LEU A 31 6.53 6.34 12.16
C LEU A 31 6.00 4.92 12.42
N LEU A 32 4.96 4.50 11.68
CA LEU A 32 4.40 3.14 11.79
C LEU A 32 5.42 2.08 11.34
N LEU A 33 6.10 2.30 10.22
CA LEU A 33 7.11 1.39 9.68
C LEU A 33 8.35 1.25 10.59
N GLU A 34 8.79 2.35 11.21
CA GLU A 34 9.92 2.38 12.15
C GLU A 34 9.73 1.47 13.37
N THR A 35 8.48 1.10 13.70
CA THR A 35 8.21 0.15 14.79
C THR A 35 8.67 -1.28 14.47
N GLY A 36 8.86 -1.61 13.18
CA GLY A 36 9.23 -2.94 12.69
C GLY A 36 8.19 -4.05 12.90
N LYS A 37 7.02 -3.72 13.46
CA LYS A 37 5.97 -4.68 13.85
C LYS A 37 4.70 -4.59 13.00
N VAL A 38 4.62 -3.60 12.13
CA VAL A 38 3.45 -3.38 11.28
C VAL A 38 3.40 -4.44 10.18
N ASP A 39 2.20 -4.95 9.95
CA ASP A 39 1.89 -5.77 8.79
C ASP A 39 1.66 -4.86 7.56
N VAL A 40 2.62 -4.87 6.63
CA VAL A 40 2.64 -3.98 5.46
C VAL A 40 1.78 -4.47 4.29
N ASP A 41 1.44 -5.76 4.29
CA ASP A 41 0.69 -6.43 3.21
C ASP A 41 -0.73 -6.83 3.62
N SER A 42 -1.21 -6.31 4.75
CA SER A 42 -2.57 -6.58 5.20
C SER A 42 -3.58 -6.06 4.18
N LYS A 43 -4.43 -6.96 3.69
CA LYS A 43 -5.57 -6.59 2.85
C LYS A 43 -6.72 -6.05 3.69
N ASP A 44 -7.31 -4.94 3.25
CA ASP A 44 -8.56 -4.46 3.84
C ASP A 44 -9.72 -5.43 3.51
N PRO A 45 -10.71 -5.61 4.41
CA PRO A 45 -11.75 -6.59 4.20
C PRO A 45 -12.83 -6.13 3.22
N VAL A 46 -12.86 -4.86 2.80
CA VAL A 46 -13.89 -4.32 1.90
C VAL A 46 -13.50 -4.61 0.46
N TYR A 47 -12.35 -4.12 0.01
CA TYR A 47 -11.85 -4.20 -1.35
C TYR A 47 -10.73 -5.22 -1.52
N GLY A 48 -10.13 -5.72 -0.44
CA GLY A 48 -8.97 -6.61 -0.51
C GLY A 48 -7.69 -5.89 -0.94
N ARG A 49 -7.59 -4.58 -0.73
CA ARG A 49 -6.41 -3.79 -1.12
C ARG A 49 -5.40 -3.74 0.00
N MET A 50 -4.13 -3.72 -0.38
CA MET A 50 -3.02 -3.44 0.53
C MET A 50 -2.79 -1.93 0.66
N PRO A 51 -2.04 -1.49 1.70
CA PRO A 51 -1.56 -0.11 1.81
C PRO A 51 -0.93 0.42 0.52
N LEU A 52 -0.14 -0.39 -0.18
CA LEU A 52 0.49 -0.02 -1.45
C LEU A 52 -0.54 0.25 -2.55
N SER A 53 -1.58 -0.59 -2.69
CA SER A 53 -2.63 -0.39 -3.71
C SER A 53 -3.38 0.93 -3.48
N TRP A 54 -3.65 1.28 -2.21
CA TRP A 54 -4.30 2.54 -1.85
C TRP A 54 -3.43 3.76 -2.17
N ALA A 55 -2.15 3.73 -1.77
CA ALA A 55 -1.21 4.79 -2.07
C ALA A 55 -1.01 4.96 -3.57
N ALA A 56 -0.95 3.84 -4.31
CA ALA A 56 -0.76 3.85 -5.75
C ALA A 56 -1.96 4.42 -6.51
N ARG A 57 -3.18 4.00 -6.13
CA ARG A 57 -4.44 4.55 -6.69
C ARG A 57 -4.54 6.06 -6.53
N ASN A 58 -4.16 6.58 -5.37
CA ASN A 58 -4.31 8.00 -5.02
C ASN A 58 -3.07 8.85 -5.36
N GLY A 59 -2.04 8.28 -5.97
CA GLY A 59 -0.86 9.03 -6.42
C GLY A 59 0.07 9.48 -5.28
N HIS A 60 0.06 8.81 -4.13
CA HIS A 60 0.86 9.19 -2.97
C HIS A 60 2.31 8.70 -3.09
N GLU A 61 3.09 9.36 -3.95
CA GLU A 61 4.46 8.98 -4.32
C GLU A 61 5.39 8.70 -3.13
N ALA A 62 5.39 9.58 -2.13
CA ALA A 62 6.27 9.43 -0.96
C ALA A 62 5.90 8.20 -0.11
N VAL A 63 4.60 7.93 0.05
CA VAL A 63 4.12 6.73 0.72
C VAL A 63 4.48 5.47 -0.08
N VAL A 64 4.33 5.50 -1.40
CA VAL A 64 4.72 4.38 -2.27
C VAL A 64 6.21 4.07 -2.09
N LYS A 65 7.09 5.08 -2.11
CA LYS A 65 8.53 4.89 -1.85
C LYS A 65 8.78 4.25 -0.49
N LEU A 66 8.20 4.80 0.58
CA LEU A 66 8.37 4.26 1.94
C LEU A 66 7.94 2.79 2.05
N LEU A 67 6.82 2.42 1.43
CA LEU A 67 6.33 1.04 1.44
C LEU A 67 7.25 0.11 0.63
N LEU A 68 7.73 0.53 -0.54
CA LEU A 68 8.66 -0.24 -1.36
C LEU A 68 10.03 -0.42 -0.70
N GLU A 69 10.54 0.60 -0.01
CA GLU A 69 11.80 0.58 0.73
C GLU A 69 11.83 -0.47 1.85
N THR A 70 10.66 -0.90 2.34
CA THR A 70 10.59 -2.01 3.30
C THR A 70 11.11 -3.33 2.72
N GLY A 71 11.08 -3.49 1.38
CA GLY A 71 11.45 -4.70 0.66
C GLY A 71 10.51 -5.89 0.86
N LYS A 72 9.47 -5.75 1.69
CA LYS A 72 8.56 -6.84 2.09
C LYS A 72 7.29 -6.89 1.25
N VAL A 73 6.90 -5.76 0.66
CA VAL A 73 5.60 -5.60 0.02
C VAL A 73 5.45 -6.46 -1.24
N ASP A 74 4.30 -7.11 -1.37
CA ASP A 74 3.85 -7.79 -2.57
C ASP A 74 3.29 -6.78 -3.60
N VAL A 75 4.15 -6.36 -4.54
CA VAL A 75 3.80 -5.35 -5.54
C VAL A 75 2.82 -5.85 -6.62
N GLU A 76 2.65 -7.17 -6.75
CA GLU A 76 1.75 -7.80 -7.72
C GLU A 76 0.42 -8.24 -7.07
N SER A 77 0.19 -7.89 -5.80
CA SER A 77 -0.99 -8.39 -5.12
C SER A 77 -2.27 -7.83 -5.71
N LYS A 78 -3.16 -8.75 -6.09
CA LYS A 78 -4.49 -8.41 -6.63
C LYS A 78 -5.49 -8.16 -5.53
N ASP A 79 -6.25 -7.08 -5.68
CA ASP A 79 -7.42 -6.83 -4.86
C ASP A 79 -8.62 -7.70 -5.31
N LYS A 80 -9.79 -7.55 -4.68
CA LYS A 80 -10.98 -8.34 -5.02
C LYS A 80 -11.53 -8.05 -6.42
N HIS A 81 -11.08 -6.98 -7.06
CA HIS A 81 -11.41 -6.64 -8.44
C HIS A 81 -10.40 -7.18 -9.44
N GLY A 82 -9.39 -7.94 -8.99
CA GLY A 82 -8.32 -8.44 -9.84
C GLY A 82 -7.21 -7.43 -10.11
N ARG A 83 -7.28 -6.22 -9.52
CA ARG A 83 -6.42 -5.09 -9.85
C ARG A 83 -5.14 -5.08 -9.00
N THR A 84 -4.01 -4.88 -9.64
CA THR A 84 -2.70 -4.63 -9.00
C THR A 84 -2.51 -3.15 -8.62
N PRO A 85 -1.54 -2.82 -7.73
CA PRO A 85 -1.12 -1.44 -7.51
C PRO A 85 -0.75 -0.69 -8.80
N LEU A 86 -0.06 -1.35 -9.74
CA LEU A 86 0.31 -0.75 -11.03
C LEU A 86 -0.93 -0.35 -11.83
N SER A 87 -1.90 -1.26 -11.90
CA SER A 87 -3.15 -1.07 -12.62
C SER A 87 -3.97 0.12 -12.11
N TRP A 88 -4.06 0.26 -10.78
CA TRP A 88 -4.68 1.42 -10.15
C TRP A 88 -3.92 2.72 -10.44
N ALA A 89 -2.59 2.72 -10.38
CA ALA A 89 -1.78 3.90 -10.68
C ALA A 89 -1.95 4.33 -12.14
N ALA A 90 -1.94 3.37 -13.08
CA ALA A 90 -2.11 3.63 -14.50
C ALA A 90 -3.50 4.17 -14.84
N GLU A 91 -4.58 3.58 -14.29
CA GLU A 91 -5.96 4.03 -14.51
C GLU A 91 -6.18 5.47 -14.02
N ASN A 92 -5.54 5.86 -12.92
CA ASN A 92 -5.67 7.19 -12.34
C ASN A 92 -4.65 8.20 -12.91
N GLY A 93 -3.79 7.80 -13.86
CA GLY A 93 -2.81 8.68 -14.48
C GLY A 93 -1.64 9.08 -13.58
N ASN A 94 -1.34 8.28 -12.54
CA ASN A 94 -0.27 8.58 -11.57
C ASN A 94 1.09 8.16 -12.13
N GLU A 95 1.60 8.90 -13.12
CA GLU A 95 2.82 8.55 -13.87
C GLU A 95 4.06 8.28 -13.00
N THR A 96 4.29 9.09 -11.96
CA THR A 96 5.44 8.89 -11.07
C THR A 96 5.32 7.59 -10.29
N VAL A 97 4.12 7.26 -9.82
CA VAL A 97 3.86 5.99 -9.11
C VAL A 97 4.07 4.81 -10.05
N VAL A 98 3.59 4.90 -11.30
CA VAL A 98 3.84 3.87 -12.33
C VAL A 98 5.33 3.63 -12.50
N LYS A 99 6.13 4.71 -12.65
CA LYS A 99 7.60 4.60 -12.75
C LYS A 99 8.21 3.93 -11.53
N LEU A 100 7.83 4.34 -10.31
CA LEU A 100 8.34 3.75 -9.07
C LEU A 100 8.05 2.25 -8.97
N LEU A 101 6.84 1.82 -9.35
CA LEU A 101 6.46 0.40 -9.32
C LEU A 101 7.25 -0.41 -10.36
N LEU A 102 7.43 0.13 -11.58
CA LEU A 102 8.22 -0.53 -12.63
C LEU A 102 9.71 -0.64 -12.27
N GLU A 103 10.26 0.38 -11.61
CA GLU A 103 11.66 0.40 -11.15
C GLU A 103 11.98 -0.72 -10.14
N THR A 104 10.97 -1.33 -9.51
CA THR A 104 11.17 -2.48 -8.63
C THR A 104 11.67 -3.73 -9.38
N GLY A 105 11.42 -3.82 -10.70
CA GLY A 105 11.72 -4.99 -11.53
C GLY A 105 10.92 -6.25 -11.19
N LYS A 106 9.94 -6.15 -10.28
CA LYS A 106 9.09 -7.27 -9.82
C LYS A 106 7.72 -7.30 -10.50
N VAL A 107 7.38 -6.24 -11.24
CA VAL A 107 6.05 -6.04 -11.81
C VAL A 107 5.93 -6.76 -13.15
N ASP A 108 4.85 -7.54 -13.33
CA ASP A 108 4.50 -8.16 -14.59
C ASP A 108 3.53 -7.25 -15.36
N VAL A 109 4.06 -6.51 -16.34
CA VAL A 109 3.26 -5.58 -17.16
C VAL A 109 2.24 -6.29 -18.06
N GLU A 110 2.38 -7.60 -18.26
CA GLU A 110 1.43 -8.42 -19.03
C GLU A 110 0.37 -9.10 -18.14
N SER A 111 0.43 -8.88 -16.82
CA SER A 111 -0.59 -9.38 -15.90
C SER A 111 -1.97 -8.88 -16.32
N LYS A 112 -2.88 -9.83 -16.50
CA LYS A 112 -4.29 -9.54 -16.78
C LYS A 112 -5.00 -9.25 -15.46
N ASP A 113 -5.50 -8.03 -15.35
CA ASP A 113 -6.29 -7.53 -14.23
C ASP A 113 -7.77 -7.37 -14.59
#